data_AF-A0A482W681-F1
#
_entry.id   AF-A0A482W681-F1
#
_cell.length_a   1.000
_cell.length_b   1.000
_cell.length_c   1.000
_cell.angle_alpha   90.00
_cell.angle_beta   90.00
_cell.angle_gamma   90.00
#
_symmetry.space_group_name_H-M   'P 1'
#
loop_
_entity.id
_entity.type
_entity.pdbx_description
1 polymer ?
#
loop_
_entity_poly.entity_id
_entity_poly.type
_entity_poly.pdbx_seq_one_letter_code
_entity_poly.pdbx_strand_id
1 'polypeptide(L)'
;MLLVIGFFAVLFWSVFPVMDNSIADYPLPYLVWYPYHTKTSPLYELAYAYQILCTFFTSMTSICIDTLIASLNMYVGAQFDLLYDNLRNLRDEEDINKKLISCIKHHKEVLNFAASCNKFFIWILFLQFSMSAISLGLTIFRFTVVNSQTIGSAVFVEIFMYCWFGNEVEIK
;
A
#
# COMPACT_ATOMS: atom_id res chain seq x y z
N MET A 1 -8.95 3.23 -8.75
CA MET A 1 -9.44 4.20 -7.74
C MET A 1 -8.32 4.65 -6.79
N LEU A 2 -7.63 3.72 -6.09
CA LEU A 2 -6.53 4.05 -5.17
C LEU A 2 -5.38 4.84 -5.82
N LEU A 3 -4.94 4.46 -7.03
CA LEU A 3 -3.92 5.20 -7.78
C LEU A 3 -4.30 6.66 -8.05
N VAL A 4 -5.58 6.92 -8.35
CA VAL A 4 -6.08 8.26 -8.64
C VAL A 4 -6.12 9.10 -7.36
N ILE A 5 -6.57 8.52 -6.25
CA ILE A 5 -6.58 9.19 -4.93
C ILE A 5 -5.15 9.52 -4.50
N GLY A 6 -4.21 8.58 -4.65
CA GLY A 6 -2.80 8.80 -4.33
C GLY A 6 -2.15 9.88 -5.19
N PHE A 7 -2.46 9.93 -6.48
CA PHE A 7 -2.01 10.99 -7.38
C PHE A 7 -2.45 12.38 -6.88
N PHE A 8 -3.73 12.55 -6.55
CA PHE A 8 -4.24 13.82 -6.04
C PHE A 8 -3.68 14.17 -4.66
N ALA A 9 -3.44 13.18 -3.79
CA ALA A 9 -2.83 13.40 -2.48
C ALA A 9 -1.41 13.95 -2.59
N VAL A 10 -0.60 13.42 -3.52
CA VAL A 10 0.78 13.87 -3.75
C VAL A 10 0.81 15.29 -4.32
N LEU A 11 -0.11 15.61 -5.25
CA LEU A 11 -0.25 16.97 -5.76
C LEU A 11 -0.67 17.95 -4.67
N PHE A 12 -1.60 17.56 -3.80
CA PHE A 12 -2.01 18.40 -2.68
C PHE A 12 -0.84 18.62 -1.70
N TRP A 13 -0.08 17.57 -1.38
CA TRP A 13 1.09 17.65 -0.51
C TRP A 13 2.21 18.53 -1.08
N SER A 14 2.43 18.48 -2.40
CA SER A 14 3.47 19.27 -3.06
C SER A 14 3.13 20.76 -3.16
N VAL A 15 1.85 21.12 -3.12
CA VAL A 15 1.38 22.52 -3.14
C VAL A 15 1.28 23.12 -1.74
N PHE A 16 1.07 22.28 -0.71
CA PHE A 16 0.98 22.71 0.69
C PHE A 16 2.10 23.66 1.16
N PRO A 17 3.40 23.35 0.97
CA PRO A 17 4.49 24.24 1.41
C PRO A 17 4.58 25.55 0.61
N VAL A 18 3.98 25.62 -0.57
CA VAL A 18 3.91 26.86 -1.38
C VAL A 18 2.78 27.78 -0.91
N MET A 19 1.68 27.20 -0.42
CA MET A 19 0.54 27.95 0.10
C MET A 19 0.72 28.40 1.55
N ASP A 20 1.48 27.66 2.36
CA ASP A 20 1.80 28.08 3.71
C ASP A 20 2.75 29.29 3.66
N ASN A 21 2.39 30.42 4.28
CA ASN A 21 3.07 31.72 4.16
C ASN A 21 4.50 31.75 4.77
N SER A 22 5.13 30.59 4.95
CA SER A 22 6.55 30.38 5.29
C SER A 22 7.49 30.62 4.09
N ILE A 23 7.06 31.40 3.09
CA ILE A 23 7.82 31.76 1.89
C ILE A 23 9.05 32.63 2.25
N ALA A 24 9.06 33.28 3.42
CA ALA A 24 10.17 34.11 3.87
C ALA A 24 11.50 33.35 4.06
N ASP A 25 11.46 32.02 4.27
CA ASP A 25 12.65 31.22 4.59
C ASP A 25 13.12 30.24 3.49
N TYR A 26 12.41 30.16 2.35
CA TYR A 26 12.63 29.17 1.29
C TYR A 26 12.69 27.71 1.79
N PRO A 27 11.67 27.20 2.51
CA PRO A 27 11.66 25.81 2.93
C PRO A 27 11.56 24.88 1.71
N LEU A 28 12.36 23.82 1.67
CA LEU A 28 12.12 22.70 0.75
C LEU A 28 11.04 21.77 1.34
N PRO A 29 10.26 21.05 0.50
CA PRO A 29 9.24 20.10 0.94
C PRO A 29 9.77 19.06 1.94
N TYR A 30 11.01 18.63 1.74
CA TYR A 30 11.75 17.80 2.67
C TYR A 30 13.04 18.50 3.09
N LEU A 31 13.30 18.49 4.40
CA LEU A 31 14.51 19.05 4.98
C LEU A 31 15.66 18.06 4.78
N VAL A 32 16.37 18.23 3.65
CA VAL A 32 17.51 17.41 3.24
C VAL A 32 18.75 18.29 3.14
N TRP A 33 19.89 17.77 3.61
CA TRP A 33 21.17 18.45 3.46
C TRP A 33 21.72 18.24 2.06
N TYR A 34 22.06 19.34 1.38
CA TYR A 34 22.69 19.34 0.07
C TYR A 34 24.09 19.95 0.16
N PRO A 35 25.08 19.45 -0.61
CA PRO A 35 26.44 20.00 -0.63
C PRO A 35 26.55 21.35 -1.39
N TYR A 36 25.44 22.01 -1.69
CA TYR A 36 25.36 23.28 -2.41
C TYR A 36 24.34 24.23 -1.76
N HIS A 37 24.45 25.53 -2.04
CA HIS A 37 23.54 26.54 -1.50
C HIS A 37 22.16 26.42 -2.15
N THR A 38 21.23 25.78 -1.44
CA THR A 38 19.84 25.58 -1.89
C THR A 38 19.00 26.84 -1.83
N LYS A 39 19.49 27.94 -1.26
CA LYS A 39 18.76 29.22 -1.17
C LYS A 39 19.03 30.18 -2.34
N THR A 40 19.82 29.76 -3.33
CA THR A 40 20.18 30.58 -4.49
C THR A 40 19.48 30.05 -5.75
N SER A 41 18.76 30.92 -6.48
CA SER A 41 18.21 30.57 -7.81
C SER A 41 19.37 30.39 -8.81
N PRO A 42 19.37 29.37 -9.69
CA PRO A 42 18.29 28.43 -10.04
C PRO A 42 18.32 27.08 -9.29
N LEU A 43 19.27 26.87 -8.36
CA LEU A 43 19.48 25.57 -7.70
C LEU A 43 18.32 25.18 -6.77
N TYR A 44 17.65 26.16 -6.15
CA TYR A 44 16.45 25.93 -5.34
C TYR A 44 15.33 25.26 -6.15
N GLU A 45 15.00 25.82 -7.31
CA GLU A 45 13.92 25.33 -8.18
C GLU A 45 14.21 23.92 -8.69
N LEU A 46 15.46 23.64 -9.05
CA LEU A 46 15.89 22.31 -9.45
C LEU A 46 15.74 21.29 -8.31
N ALA A 47 16.19 21.63 -7.10
CA ALA A 47 16.07 20.76 -5.94
C ALA A 47 14.60 20.52 -5.56
N TYR A 48 13.77 21.55 -5.65
CA TYR A 48 12.32 21.46 -5.43
C TYR A 48 11.63 20.51 -6.42
N ALA A 49 11.88 20.71 -7.72
CA ALA A 49 11.35 19.86 -8.78
C ALA A 49 11.82 18.40 -8.62
N TYR A 50 13.10 18.20 -8.27
CA TYR A 50 13.65 16.89 -8.00
C TYR A 50 12.94 16.18 -6.84
N GLN A 51 12.73 16.87 -5.70
CA GLN A 51 12.03 16.29 -4.55
C GLN A 51 10.60 15.89 -4.91
N ILE A 52 9.85 16.72 -5.65
CA ILE A 52 8.50 16.39 -6.09
C ILE A 52 8.49 15.15 -6.99
N LEU A 53 9.40 15.07 -7.96
CA LEU A 53 9.50 13.92 -8.86
C LEU A 53 9.84 12.64 -8.08
N CYS A 54 10.81 12.70 -7.18
CA CYS A 54 11.16 11.56 -6.34
C CYS A 54 9.98 11.10 -5.50
N THR A 55 9.30 12.01 -4.79
CA THR A 55 8.12 11.67 -4.00
C THR A 55 7.03 11.04 -4.85
N PHE A 56 6.78 11.58 -6.05
CA PHE A 56 5.79 11.04 -6.98
C PHE A 56 6.09 9.59 -7.40
N PHE A 57 7.33 9.30 -7.80
CA PHE A 57 7.73 7.95 -8.18
C PHE A 57 7.67 6.98 -7.00
N THR A 58 8.14 7.40 -5.82
CA THR A 58 8.11 6.57 -4.62
C THR A 58 6.67 6.27 -4.19
N SER A 59 5.80 7.28 -4.15
CA SER A 59 4.39 7.09 -3.78
C SER A 59 3.66 6.20 -4.78
N MET A 60 3.88 6.40 -6.08
CA MET A 60 3.24 5.58 -7.12
C MET A 60 3.69 4.12 -7.01
N THR A 61 4.99 3.89 -6.78
CA THR A 61 5.53 2.54 -6.60
C THR A 61 4.93 1.87 -5.37
N SER A 62 4.81 2.60 -4.25
CA SER A 62 4.18 2.10 -3.03
C SER A 62 2.74 1.65 -3.28
N ILE A 63 1.90 2.52 -3.86
CA ILE A 63 0.48 2.21 -4.12
C ILE A 63 0.34 1.01 -5.07
N CYS A 64 1.23 0.89 -6.07
CA CYS A 64 1.26 -0.27 -6.95
C CYS A 64 1.57 -1.57 -6.20
N ILE A 65 2.51 -1.55 -5.25
CA ILE A 65 2.84 -2.70 -4.41
C ILE A 65 1.64 -3.07 -3.53
N ASP A 66 1.02 -2.09 -2.86
CA ASP A 66 -0.14 -2.32 -2.00
C ASP A 66 -1.31 -2.93 -2.79
N THR A 67 -1.58 -2.38 -3.98
CA THR A 67 -2.63 -2.86 -4.88
C THR A 67 -2.32 -4.26 -5.39
N LEU A 68 -1.05 -4.56 -5.70
CA LEU A 68 -0.63 -5.89 -6.15
C LEU A 68 -0.87 -6.93 -5.04
N ILE A 69 -0.47 -6.64 -3.80
CA ILE A 69 -0.69 -7.55 -2.66
C ILE A 69 -2.19 -7.79 -2.44
N ALA A 70 -3.00 -6.73 -2.45
CA ALA A 70 -4.46 -6.86 -2.33
C ALA A 70 -5.06 -7.71 -3.46
N SER A 71 -4.61 -7.50 -4.71
CA SER A 71 -5.10 -8.26 -5.86
C SER A 71 -4.72 -9.74 -5.80
N LEU A 72 -3.52 -10.08 -5.31
CA LEU A 72 -3.07 -11.47 -5.14
C LEU A 72 -3.91 -12.17 -4.07
N ASN A 73 -4.17 -11.52 -2.93
CA ASN A 73 -5.03 -12.07 -1.89
C ASN A 73 -6.48 -12.25 -2.37
N MET A 74 -7.03 -11.25 -3.07
CA MET A 74 -8.36 -11.37 -3.67
C MET A 74 -8.43 -12.51 -4.70
N TYR A 75 -7.38 -12.69 -5.50
CA TYR A 75 -7.30 -13.79 -6.46
C TYR A 75 -7.27 -15.15 -5.77
N VAL A 76 -6.48 -15.31 -4.69
CA VAL A 76 -6.49 -16.54 -3.86
C VAL A 76 -7.90 -16.82 -3.33
N GLY A 77 -8.55 -15.82 -2.74
CA GLY A 77 -9.91 -15.96 -2.22
C GLY A 77 -10.93 -16.33 -3.30
N ALA A 78 -10.84 -15.74 -4.49
CA ALA A 78 -11.71 -16.07 -5.62
C ALA A 78 -11.51 -17.50 -6.14
N GLN A 79 -10.28 -18.03 -6.11
CA GLN A 79 -10.02 -19.42 -6.46
C GLN A 79 -10.60 -20.39 -5.43
N PHE A 80 -10.58 -20.04 -4.14
CA PHE A 80 -11.29 -20.83 -3.11
C PHE A 80 -12.81 -20.80 -3.29
N ASP A 81 -13.40 -19.66 -3.67
CA ASP A 81 -14.84 -19.59 -3.97
C ASP A 81 -15.21 -20.47 -5.16
N LEU A 82 -14.38 -20.47 -6.22
CA LEU A 82 -14.58 -21.32 -7.39
C LEU A 82 -14.43 -22.81 -7.07
N LEU A 83 -13.47 -23.16 -6.21
CA LEU A 83 -13.34 -24.51 -5.68
C LEU A 83 -14.58 -24.92 -4.89
N TYR A 84 -15.08 -24.05 -4.01
CA TYR A 84 -16.29 -24.30 -3.22
C TYR A 84 -17.51 -24.53 -4.11
N ASP A 85 -17.71 -23.70 -5.14
CA ASP A 85 -18.82 -23.86 -6.08
C ASP A 85 -18.72 -25.16 -6.90
N ASN A 86 -17.52 -25.48 -7.38
CA ASN A 86 -17.26 -26.77 -8.05
C ASN A 86 -17.57 -27.96 -7.15
N LEU A 87 -17.19 -27.89 -5.86
CA LEU A 87 -17.50 -28.93 -4.88
C LEU A 87 -19.00 -29.03 -4.58
N ARG A 88 -19.71 -27.90 -4.52
CA ARG A 88 -21.15 -27.86 -4.30
C ARG A 88 -21.93 -28.49 -5.46
N ASN A 89 -21.46 -28.26 -6.69
CA ASN A 89 -22.06 -28.76 -7.93
C ASN A 89 -21.62 -30.20 -8.29
N LEU A 90 -20.89 -30.90 -7.41
CA LEU A 90 -20.45 -32.29 -7.63
C LEU A 90 -21.58 -33.32 -7.70
N ARG A 91 -22.76 -33.04 -7.11
CA ARG A 91 -23.82 -34.05 -6.90
C ARG A 91 -24.63 -34.41 -8.16
N ASP A 92 -24.56 -33.60 -9.22
CA ASP A 92 -25.45 -33.73 -10.39
C ASP A 92 -24.80 -34.43 -11.60
N GLU A 93 -23.67 -35.14 -11.46
CA GLU A 93 -22.95 -35.71 -12.63
C GLU A 93 -22.50 -37.18 -12.50
N GLU A 94 -22.46 -37.87 -13.65
CA GLU A 94 -22.09 -39.29 -13.80
C GLU A 94 -20.60 -39.59 -13.51
N ASP A 95 -19.74 -38.58 -13.35
CA ASP A 95 -18.27 -38.72 -13.26
C ASP A 95 -17.67 -38.07 -11.99
N ILE A 96 -18.37 -38.21 -10.86
CA ILE A 96 -18.04 -37.60 -9.54
C ILE A 96 -16.57 -37.79 -9.15
N ASN A 97 -16.02 -39.00 -9.31
CA ASN A 97 -14.65 -39.30 -8.90
C ASN A 97 -13.60 -38.49 -9.68
N LYS A 98 -13.78 -38.29 -10.98
CA LYS A 98 -12.83 -37.50 -11.79
C LYS A 98 -12.87 -36.02 -11.41
N LYS A 99 -14.07 -35.48 -11.19
CA LYS A 99 -14.25 -34.09 -10.75
C LYS A 99 -13.69 -33.86 -9.35
N LEU A 100 -13.88 -34.80 -8.44
CA LEU A 100 -13.32 -34.71 -7.09
C LEU A 100 -11.78 -34.67 -7.12
N ILE A 101 -11.16 -35.52 -7.93
CA ILE A 101 -9.70 -35.50 -8.14
C ILE A 101 -9.24 -34.14 -8.71
N SER A 102 -9.99 -33.58 -9.67
CA SER A 102 -9.71 -32.26 -10.24
C SER A 102 -9.80 -31.16 -9.18
N CYS A 103 -10.82 -31.19 -8.32
CA CYS A 103 -10.99 -30.24 -7.21
C CYS A 103 -9.84 -30.34 -6.19
N ILE A 104 -9.42 -31.55 -5.83
CA ILE A 104 -8.27 -31.77 -4.92
C ILE A 104 -6.98 -31.21 -5.54
N LYS A 105 -6.75 -31.44 -6.83
CA LYS A 105 -5.59 -30.90 -7.54
C LYS A 105 -5.64 -29.37 -7.55
N HIS A 106 -6.78 -28.79 -7.89
CA HIS A 106 -6.98 -27.34 -7.89
C HIS A 106 -6.72 -26.74 -6.51
N HIS A 107 -7.29 -27.31 -5.44
CA HIS A 107 -7.04 -26.89 -4.06
C HIS A 107 -5.55 -26.85 -3.71
N LYS A 108 -4.80 -27.89 -4.10
CA LYS A 108 -3.36 -27.97 -3.86
C LYS A 108 -2.57 -26.89 -4.61
N GLU A 109 -2.96 -26.59 -5.85
CA GLU A 109 -2.35 -25.50 -6.62
C GLU A 109 -2.63 -24.13 -5.99
N VAL A 110 -3.86 -23.90 -5.51
CA VAL A 110 -4.23 -22.64 -4.83
C VAL A 110 -3.42 -22.47 -3.53
N LEU A 111 -3.26 -23.54 -2.73
CA LEU A 111 -2.43 -23.51 -1.53
C LEU A 111 -0.95 -23.21 -1.83
N ASN A 112 -0.40 -23.84 -2.88
CA ASN A 112 0.98 -23.57 -3.31
C ASN A 112 1.15 -22.12 -3.78
N PHE A 113 0.16 -21.58 -4.49
CA PHE A 113 0.15 -20.20 -4.94
C PHE A 113 0.07 -19.22 -3.75
N ALA A 114 -0.84 -19.47 -2.80
CA ALA A 114 -0.97 -18.67 -1.57
C ALA A 114 0.33 -18.66 -0.75
N ALA A 115 0.97 -19.81 -0.59
CA ALA A 115 2.27 -19.92 0.09
C ALA A 115 3.37 -19.12 -0.62
N SER A 116 3.39 -19.15 -1.96
CA SER A 116 4.34 -18.39 -2.77
C SER A 116 4.10 -16.88 -2.65
N CYS A 117 2.84 -16.44 -2.67
CA CYS A 117 2.45 -15.04 -2.45
C CYS A 117 2.87 -14.57 -1.06
N ASN A 118 2.57 -15.35 -0.02
CA ASN A 118 2.98 -15.03 1.35
C ASN A 118 4.49 -14.87 1.46
N LYS A 119 5.29 -15.80 0.88
CA LYS A 119 6.75 -15.69 0.87
C LYS A 119 7.25 -14.43 0.13
N PHE A 120 6.55 -14.00 -0.92
CA PHE A 120 6.89 -12.81 -1.68
C PHE A 120 6.68 -11.53 -0.86
N PHE A 121 5.51 -11.35 -0.24
CA PHE A 121 5.17 -10.09 0.42
C PHE A 121 5.40 -10.07 1.94
N ILE A 122 5.77 -11.17 2.61
CA ILE A 122 5.97 -11.21 4.07
C ILE A 122 6.96 -10.14 4.57
N TRP A 123 8.08 -9.97 3.88
CA TRP A 123 9.07 -8.95 4.22
C TRP A 123 8.58 -7.53 3.94
N ILE A 124 7.79 -7.36 2.87
CA ILE A 124 7.18 -6.08 2.51
C ILE A 124 6.18 -5.68 3.60
N LEU A 125 5.28 -6.59 3.99
CA LEU A 125 4.31 -6.37 5.06
C LEU A 125 4.99 -6.06 6.39
N PHE A 126 6.06 -6.78 6.74
CA PHE A 126 6.81 -6.53 7.97
C PHE A 126 7.37 -5.11 8.03
N LEU A 127 8.01 -4.66 6.94
CA LEU A 127 8.51 -3.30 6.82
C LEU A 127 7.37 -2.27 6.86
N GLN A 128 6.28 -2.55 6.17
CA GLN A 128 5.12 -1.65 6.11
C GLN A 128 4.50 -1.42 7.50
N PHE A 129 4.26 -2.49 8.26
CA PHE A 129 3.72 -2.39 9.61
C PHE A 129 4.69 -1.70 10.58
N SER A 130 5.99 -1.98 10.46
CA SER A 130 7.02 -1.35 11.28
C SER A 130 7.10 0.16 11.02
N MET A 131 7.14 0.57 9.75
CA MET A 131 7.15 1.98 9.34
C MET A 131 5.86 2.69 9.76
N SER A 132 4.71 2.04 9.62
CA SER A 132 3.43 2.59 10.04
C SER A 132 3.34 2.78 11.56
N ALA A 133 3.87 1.85 12.35
CA ALA A 133 3.92 1.97 13.81
C ALA A 133 4.79 3.15 14.26
N ILE A 134 5.97 3.32 13.65
CA ILE A 134 6.87 4.45 13.93
C ILE A 134 6.19 5.77 13.54
N SER A 135 5.59 5.82 12.34
CA SER A 135 4.88 7.01 11.83
C SER A 135 3.72 7.41 12.75
N LEU A 136 2.94 6.42 13.21
CA LEU A 136 1.84 6.65 14.13
C LEU A 136 2.34 7.20 15.47
N GLY A 137 3.42 6.63 16.02
CA GLY A 137 4.05 7.11 17.25
C GLY A 137 4.51 8.58 17.15
N LEU A 138 5.18 8.93 16.04
CA LEU A 138 5.62 10.32 15.79
C LEU A 138 4.45 11.27 15.59
N THR A 139 3.37 10.82 14.95
CA THR A 139 2.16 11.63 14.72
C THR A 139 1.45 11.94 16.03
N ILE A 140 1.32 10.95 16.92
CA ILE A 140 0.73 11.14 18.27
C ILE A 140 1.59 12.10 19.10
N PHE A 141 2.91 11.97 19.03
CA PHE A 141 3.83 12.89 19.70
C PHE A 141 3.67 14.34 19.19
N ARG A 142 3.63 14.53 17.86
CA ARG A 142 3.39 15.83 17.22
C ARG A 142 2.04 16.43 17.62
N PHE A 143 1.00 15.61 17.68
CA PHE A 143 -0.33 16.03 18.09
C PHE A 143 -0.32 16.58 19.53
N THR A 144 0.37 15.88 20.44
CA THR A 144 0.45 16.26 21.85
C THR A 144 1.27 17.53 22.08
N VAL A 145 2.33 17.74 21.29
CA VAL A 145 3.27 18.85 21.49
C VAL A 145 2.88 20.13 20.73
N VAL A 146 2.33 20.00 19.51
CA VAL A 146 2.15 21.14 18.59
C VAL A 146 0.67 21.49 18.37
N ASN A 147 -0.28 20.71 18.92
CA ASN A 147 -1.73 20.88 18.68
C ASN A 147 -2.11 20.94 17.18
N SER A 148 -1.29 20.35 16.29
CA SER A 148 -1.56 20.31 14.86
C SER A 148 -2.36 19.06 14.51
N GLN A 149 -3.52 19.21 13.86
CA GLN A 149 -4.52 18.14 13.68
C GLN A 149 -4.32 17.21 12.47
N THR A 150 -3.16 17.20 11.82
CA THR A 150 -3.05 16.62 10.48
C THR A 150 -2.18 15.37 10.41
N ILE A 151 -2.72 14.34 9.72
CA ILE A 151 -2.07 13.15 9.11
C ILE A 151 -2.20 11.80 9.85
N GLY A 152 -3.03 11.70 10.91
CA GLY A 152 -3.28 10.38 11.55
C GLY A 152 -4.11 9.40 10.69
N SER A 153 -5.07 9.88 9.89
CA SER A 153 -6.12 9.03 9.32
C SER A 153 -5.69 8.12 8.16
N ALA A 154 -4.68 8.51 7.37
CA ALA A 154 -4.29 7.76 6.17
C ALA A 154 -3.59 6.42 6.51
N VAL A 155 -2.73 6.42 7.54
CA VAL A 155 -1.96 5.23 7.95
C VAL A 155 -2.88 4.12 8.49
N PHE A 156 -3.95 4.49 9.19
CA PHE A 156 -4.92 3.51 9.69
C PHE A 156 -5.67 2.80 8.57
N VAL A 157 -6.03 3.53 7.51
CA VAL A 157 -6.74 2.96 6.34
C VAL A 157 -5.86 1.94 5.63
N GLU A 158 -4.57 2.24 5.49
CA GLU A 158 -3.59 1.35 4.86
C GLU A 158 -3.41 0.04 5.65
N ILE A 159 -3.20 0.14 6.96
CA ILE A 159 -3.13 -1.04 7.86
C ILE A 159 -4.40 -1.87 7.77
N PHE A 160 -5.57 -1.22 7.89
CA PHE A 160 -6.85 -1.90 7.85
C PHE A 160 -7.06 -2.66 6.53
N MET A 161 -6.69 -2.06 5.40
CA MET A 161 -6.78 -2.68 4.09
C MET A 161 -5.97 -3.99 4.03
N TYR A 162 -4.73 -3.97 4.52
CA TYR A 162 -3.89 -5.17 4.57
C TYR A 162 -4.48 -6.27 5.45
N CYS A 163 -4.95 -5.92 6.65
CA CYS A 163 -5.58 -6.88 7.56
C CYS A 163 -6.87 -7.46 6.99
N TRP A 164 -7.69 -6.64 6.32
CA TRP A 164 -8.95 -7.07 5.71
C TRP A 164 -8.73 -8.15 4.64
N PHE A 165 -7.85 -7.88 3.68
CA PHE A 165 -7.58 -8.84 2.60
C PHE A 165 -6.89 -10.12 3.09
N GLY A 166 -6.04 -10.03 4.11
CA GLY A 166 -5.44 -11.21 4.74
C GLY A 166 -6.50 -12.07 5.44
N ASN A 167 -7.37 -11.45 6.23
CA ASN A 167 -8.43 -12.14 6.96
C ASN A 167 -9.46 -12.81 6.03
N GLU A 168 -9.82 -12.17 4.92
CA GLU A 168 -10.72 -12.75 3.91
C GLU A 168 -10.16 -14.06 3.31
N VAL A 169 -8.85 -14.14 3.13
CA VAL A 169 -8.19 -15.37 2.65
C VAL A 169 -8.11 -16.43 3.73
N GLU A 170 -7.90 -16.06 4.99
CA GLU A 170 -7.83 -17.01 6.12
C GLU A 170 -9.17 -17.69 6.40
N ILE A 171 -10.28 -16.99 6.18
CA ILE A 171 -11.63 -17.54 6.41
C ILE A 171 -12.04 -18.58 5.36
N LYS A 172 -11.42 -18.56 4.18
CA LYS A 172 -11.75 -19.44 3.03
C LYS A 172 -10.92 -20.71 3.01
#